data_AF-A0A7S0XNC9-F1
#
_entry.id   AF-A0A7S0XNC9-F1
#
_cell.length_a   1.000
_cell.length_b   1.000
_cell.length_c   1.000
_cell.angle_alpha   90.00
_cell.angle_beta   90.00
_cell.angle_gamma   90.00
#
_symmetry.space_group_name_H-M   'P 1'
#
loop_
_entity.id
_entity.type
_entity.pdbx_description
1 polymer ?
#
loop_
_entity_poly.entity_id
_entity_poly.type
_entity_poly.pdbx_seq_one_letter_code
_entity_poly.pdbx_strand_id
1 'polypeptide(L)'
;MARLVKRGWKSPLRLCTHSLSAFSTQRVMENHHKQFGWMSSRFPSTVSITDVSPRDGLQNESKDKIIPAQIKIDLVEKLQLAGLKRIECGSFVSPKWTPQMANSGEVFEILDQKKDTSMSYIGLIMNQKGLDRAVEKQVREVVYVLAASEAFAQRNMNCSVQDAYDRMKPMIESALA
;
A
#
# COMPACT_ATOMS: atom_id res chain seq x y z
N MET A 1 8.11 3.11 56.13
CA MET A 1 6.68 3.48 55.98
C MET A 1 6.58 4.34 54.73
N ALA A 2 5.97 3.93 53.61
CA ALA A 2 4.60 3.46 53.45
C ALA A 2 4.47 2.16 52.64
N ARG A 3 3.38 1.43 52.90
CA ARG A 3 2.99 0.12 52.37
C ARG A 3 2.25 0.26 51.02
N LEU A 4 2.52 -0.72 50.14
CA LEU A 4 1.63 -1.45 49.21
C LEU A 4 0.19 -0.93 48.99
N VAL A 5 -0.29 -0.99 47.74
CA VAL A 5 -1.25 -2.04 47.27
C VAL A 5 -1.27 -2.11 45.73
N LYS A 6 -1.06 -3.33 45.20
CA LYS A 6 -1.41 -3.76 43.84
C LYS A 6 -2.93 -3.93 43.72
N ARG A 7 -3.56 -3.40 42.67
CA ARG A 7 -4.88 -3.84 42.15
C ARG A 7 -4.71 -3.90 40.63
N GLY A 8 -4.80 -5.03 39.94
CA GLY A 8 -5.76 -6.11 40.10
C GLY A 8 -6.92 -5.87 39.13
N TRP A 9 -6.64 -5.79 37.82
CA TRP A 9 -7.65 -5.61 36.79
C TRP A 9 -8.35 -6.95 36.56
N LYS A 10 -9.57 -7.10 37.10
CA LYS A 10 -10.53 -8.15 36.76
C LYS A 10 -11.94 -7.56 36.80
N SER A 11 -12.54 -7.37 35.63
CA SER A 11 -14.00 -7.35 35.47
C SER A 11 -14.36 -7.60 34.00
N PRO A 12 -15.48 -8.29 33.72
CA PRO A 12 -15.70 -9.06 32.50
C PRO A 12 -16.33 -8.26 31.36
N LEU A 13 -16.20 -8.83 30.15
CA LEU A 13 -16.90 -8.47 28.91
C LEU A 13 -18.36 -8.07 29.14
N ARG A 14 -18.77 -6.92 28.61
CA ARG A 14 -20.18 -6.56 28.40
C ARG A 14 -20.56 -6.83 26.95
N LEU A 15 -21.37 -7.87 26.76
CA LEU A 15 -22.18 -8.07 25.57
C LEU A 15 -23.29 -7.01 25.56
N CYS A 16 -23.38 -6.20 24.50
CA CYS A 16 -24.45 -5.21 24.36
C CYS A 16 -25.51 -5.78 23.42
N THR A 17 -26.53 -6.43 23.97
CA THR A 17 -27.77 -6.77 23.25
C THR A 17 -28.80 -5.69 23.55
N HIS A 18 -29.13 -4.87 22.56
CA HIS A 18 -30.37 -4.09 22.58
C HIS A 18 -31.34 -4.74 21.59
N SER A 19 -32.30 -5.50 22.11
CA SER A 19 -33.61 -5.59 21.50
C SER A 19 -34.43 -4.43 22.08
N LEU A 20 -35.14 -3.71 21.21
CA LEU A 20 -36.46 -3.14 21.49
C LEU A 20 -37.01 -2.51 20.20
N SER A 21 -38.06 -3.15 19.71
CA SER A 21 -39.27 -2.60 19.08
C SER A 21 -39.13 -1.54 17.99
N ALA A 22 -39.59 -1.95 16.81
CA ALA A 22 -40.01 -1.15 15.68
C ALA A 22 -40.77 0.14 16.06
N PHE A 23 -40.12 1.29 15.83
CA PHE A 23 -40.80 2.52 15.49
C PHE A 23 -40.54 2.78 14.01
N SER A 24 -41.62 2.98 13.26
CA SER A 24 -41.62 3.08 11.81
C SER A 24 -40.81 4.30 11.32
N THR A 25 -39.53 4.10 11.04
CA THR A 25 -38.70 5.06 10.30
C THR A 25 -38.92 4.99 8.78
N GLN A 26 -39.86 4.15 8.34
CA GLN A 26 -40.15 3.93 6.92
C GLN A 26 -40.71 5.16 6.19
N ARG A 27 -41.14 6.22 6.91
CA ARG A 27 -41.76 7.42 6.30
C ARG A 27 -40.83 8.63 6.14
N VAL A 28 -39.57 8.57 6.56
CA VAL A 28 -38.61 9.70 6.38
C VAL A 28 -37.58 9.44 5.27
N MET A 29 -37.41 8.18 4.83
CA MET A 29 -36.48 7.85 3.73
C MET A 29 -37.12 7.88 2.32
N GLU A 30 -38.45 7.85 2.20
CA GLU A 30 -39.13 7.76 0.89
C GLU A 30 -39.22 9.09 0.12
N ASN A 31 -39.02 10.25 0.78
CA ASN A 31 -39.24 11.56 0.15
C ASN A 31 -37.98 12.27 -0.38
N HIS A 32 -36.77 11.75 -0.12
CA HIS A 32 -35.53 12.36 -0.64
C HIS A 32 -35.05 11.79 -1.98
N HIS A 33 -35.68 10.73 -2.50
CA HIS A 33 -35.33 10.18 -3.81
C HIS A 33 -35.92 10.94 -5.01
N LYS A 34 -36.87 11.86 -4.80
CA LYS A 34 -37.59 12.50 -5.91
C LYS A 34 -37.04 13.84 -6.39
N GLN A 35 -35.97 14.38 -5.77
CA GLN A 35 -35.47 15.73 -6.11
C GLN A 35 -34.03 15.80 -6.62
N PHE A 36 -33.30 14.68 -6.65
CA PHE A 36 -31.92 14.59 -7.15
C PHE A 36 -31.73 13.44 -8.15
N GLY A 37 -32.63 13.32 -9.13
CA GLY A 37 -32.63 12.26 -10.15
C GLY A 37 -31.42 12.25 -11.12
N TRP A 38 -30.38 13.07 -10.89
CA TRP A 38 -29.22 13.22 -11.78
C TRP A 38 -27.86 13.00 -11.09
N MET A 39 -27.81 12.74 -9.77
CA MET A 39 -26.54 12.66 -9.01
C MET A 39 -26.17 11.26 -8.51
N SER A 40 -27.06 10.28 -8.60
CA SER A 40 -26.85 8.95 -8.02
C SER A 40 -26.25 7.89 -8.95
N SER A 41 -25.98 8.20 -10.24
CA SER A 41 -25.49 7.20 -11.21
C SER A 41 -24.15 7.51 -11.88
N ARG A 42 -23.39 8.51 -11.41
CA ARG A 42 -22.13 8.92 -12.07
C ARG A 42 -20.85 8.39 -11.42
N PHE A 43 -20.94 7.76 -10.25
CA PHE A 43 -19.78 7.24 -9.55
C PHE A 43 -19.82 5.72 -9.47
N PRO A 44 -18.65 5.06 -9.49
CA PRO A 44 -18.59 3.62 -9.32
C PRO A 44 -19.10 3.24 -7.92
N SER A 45 -19.77 2.10 -7.81
CA SER A 45 -20.23 1.54 -6.53
C SER A 45 -19.07 1.05 -5.64
N THR A 46 -17.87 0.88 -6.23
CA THR A 46 -16.68 0.38 -5.56
C THR A 46 -15.45 1.17 -6.01
N VAL A 47 -14.55 1.46 -5.08
CA VAL A 47 -13.21 2.01 -5.35
C VAL A 47 -12.14 1.04 -4.85
N SER A 48 -11.01 0.99 -5.55
CA SER A 48 -9.82 0.27 -5.10
C SER A 48 -8.81 1.28 -4.59
N ILE A 49 -8.29 1.04 -3.39
CA ILE A 49 -7.25 1.86 -2.76
C ILE A 49 -5.94 1.07 -2.81
N THR A 50 -4.91 1.70 -3.35
CA THR A 50 -3.53 1.20 -3.26
C THR A 50 -2.77 2.12 -2.33
N ASP A 51 -2.31 1.60 -1.20
CA ASP A 51 -1.54 2.38 -0.24
C ASP A 51 -0.06 2.35 -0.61
N VAL A 52 0.57 3.52 -0.65
CA VAL A 52 1.97 3.69 -1.05
C VAL A 52 2.86 4.12 0.11
N SER A 53 2.32 4.20 1.33
CA SER A 53 3.07 4.66 2.50
C SER A 53 4.33 3.84 2.79
N PRO A 54 4.37 2.49 2.64
CA PRO A 54 5.58 1.72 2.94
C PRO A 54 6.71 1.94 1.93
N ARG A 55 6.40 2.35 0.69
CA ARG A 55 7.37 2.73 -0.34
C ARG A 55 7.58 4.24 -0.39
N ASP A 56 6.63 4.95 -0.99
CA ASP A 56 6.76 6.37 -1.33
C ASP A 56 6.77 7.25 -0.08
N GLY A 57 5.95 6.90 0.92
CA GLY A 57 5.93 7.59 2.21
C GLY A 57 7.28 7.49 2.94
N LEU A 58 7.84 6.29 3.05
CA LEU A 58 9.12 6.07 3.73
C LEU A 58 10.35 6.49 2.91
N GLN A 59 10.22 6.70 1.60
CA GLN A 59 11.35 6.99 0.72
C GLN A 59 12.06 8.30 1.05
N ASN A 60 11.31 9.31 1.51
CA ASN A 60 11.81 10.65 1.79
C ASN A 60 12.13 10.89 3.28
N GLU A 61 11.97 9.88 4.13
CA GLU A 61 12.38 9.93 5.53
C GLU A 61 13.90 10.07 5.67
N SER A 62 14.36 10.60 6.82
CA SER A 62 15.78 10.89 7.05
C SER A 62 16.67 9.68 6.73
N LYS A 63 17.78 9.93 6.01
CA LYS A 63 18.72 8.90 5.56
C LYS A 63 19.73 8.49 6.64
N ASP A 64 19.78 9.19 7.78
CA ASP A 64 20.75 8.94 8.85
C ASP A 64 20.55 7.56 9.50
N LYS A 65 19.31 7.07 9.50
CA LYS A 65 18.95 5.76 10.03
C LYS A 65 17.99 5.06 9.07
N ILE A 66 18.44 3.95 8.50
CA ILE A 66 17.59 3.10 7.67
C ILE A 66 16.54 2.43 8.56
N ILE A 67 15.28 2.50 8.14
CA ILE A 67 14.17 1.87 8.85
C ILE A 67 14.32 0.34 8.68
N PRO A 68 14.42 -0.44 9.79
CA PRO A 68 14.49 -1.90 9.74
C PRO A 68 13.33 -2.52 8.97
N ALA A 69 13.57 -3.65 8.28
CA ALA A 69 12.56 -4.32 7.48
C ALA A 69 11.34 -4.71 8.32
N GLN A 70 11.56 -5.17 9.55
CA GLN A 70 10.47 -5.52 10.48
C GLN A 70 9.49 -4.37 10.70
N ILE A 71 9.96 -3.13 10.87
CA ILE A 71 9.07 -1.97 11.07
C ILE A 71 8.20 -1.71 9.84
N LYS A 72 8.73 -1.96 8.63
CA LYS A 72 7.97 -1.82 7.39
C LYS A 72 6.94 -2.93 7.24
N ILE A 73 7.29 -4.15 7.64
CA ILE A 73 6.38 -5.29 7.66
C ILE A 73 5.23 -5.01 8.64
N ASP A 74 5.53 -4.51 9.83
CA ASP A 74 4.52 -4.13 10.83
C ASP A 74 3.57 -3.04 10.29
N LEU A 75 4.08 -2.10 9.49
CA LEU A 75 3.25 -1.09 8.81
C LEU A 75 2.33 -1.76 7.78
N VAL A 76 2.86 -2.63 6.92
CA VAL A 76 2.07 -3.38 5.92
C VAL A 76 0.97 -4.20 6.60
N GLU A 77 1.27 -4.89 7.70
CA GLU A 77 0.30 -5.67 8.47
C GLU A 77 -0.82 -4.81 9.05
N LYS A 78 -0.49 -3.61 9.56
CA LYS A 78 -1.52 -2.68 10.05
C LYS A 78 -2.42 -2.19 8.92
N LEU A 79 -1.87 -1.94 7.73
CA LEU A 79 -2.65 -1.58 6.55
C LEU A 79 -3.57 -2.73 6.10
N GLN A 80 -3.10 -3.97 6.19
CA GLN A 80 -3.94 -5.16 5.95
C GLN A 80 -5.08 -5.28 6.93
N LEU A 81 -4.81 -5.10 8.23
CA LEU A 81 -5.83 -5.11 9.28
C LEU A 81 -6.86 -3.99 9.08
N ALA A 82 -6.47 -2.88 8.45
CA ALA A 82 -7.39 -1.81 8.05
C ALA A 82 -8.23 -2.13 6.80
N GLY A 83 -8.01 -3.28 6.16
CA GLY A 83 -8.79 -3.78 5.03
C GLY A 83 -8.20 -3.48 3.64
N LEU A 84 -6.97 -2.95 3.57
CA LEU A 84 -6.30 -2.70 2.29
C LEU A 84 -5.79 -4.00 1.68
N LYS A 85 -5.98 -4.16 0.37
CA LYS A 85 -5.58 -5.36 -0.39
C LYS A 85 -4.42 -5.15 -1.36
N ARG A 86 -4.13 -3.89 -1.71
CA ARG A 86 -3.05 -3.50 -2.62
C ARG A 86 -2.14 -2.51 -1.91
N ILE A 87 -0.89 -2.87 -1.72
CA ILE A 87 0.07 -2.09 -0.95
C ILE A 87 1.40 -2.08 -1.70
N GLU A 88 1.96 -0.89 -1.92
CA GLU A 88 3.30 -0.72 -2.47
C GLU A 88 4.33 -0.84 -1.34
N CYS A 89 4.97 -2.00 -1.25
CA CYS A 89 5.75 -2.41 -0.07
C CYS A 89 7.22 -1.99 -0.13
N GLY A 90 7.73 -1.62 -1.32
CA GLY A 90 9.13 -1.27 -1.48
C GLY A 90 9.52 -1.06 -2.93
N SER A 91 10.82 -0.92 -3.17
CA SER A 91 11.35 -0.68 -4.51
C SER A 91 12.68 -1.36 -4.76
N PHE A 92 12.88 -1.79 -6.00
CA PHE A 92 14.10 -2.39 -6.51
C PHE A 92 14.86 -1.38 -7.36
N VAL A 93 15.11 -0.21 -6.78
CA VAL A 93 16.00 0.83 -7.32
C VAL A 93 17.37 0.74 -6.66
N SER A 94 18.28 1.64 -6.99
CA SER A 94 19.60 1.65 -6.38
C SER A 94 19.51 2.13 -4.92
N PRO A 95 20.07 1.38 -3.95
CA PRO A 95 20.20 1.83 -2.56
C PRO A 95 20.99 3.13 -2.42
N LYS A 96 21.88 3.44 -3.37
CA LYS A 96 22.61 4.71 -3.40
C LYS A 96 21.66 5.91 -3.51
N TRP A 97 20.64 5.81 -4.36
CA TRP A 97 19.69 6.89 -4.63
C TRP A 97 18.52 6.88 -3.64
N THR A 98 18.13 5.68 -3.18
CA THR A 98 17.01 5.46 -2.25
C THR A 98 17.45 4.58 -1.08
N PRO A 99 18.27 5.10 -0.15
CA PRO A 99 18.82 4.30 0.94
C PRO A 99 17.74 3.64 1.79
N GLN A 100 16.62 4.35 2.02
CA GLN A 100 15.50 3.78 2.77
C GLN A 100 14.93 2.53 2.12
N MET A 101 15.09 2.29 0.83
CA MET A 101 14.55 1.11 0.13
C MET A 101 15.55 -0.05 0.01
N ALA A 102 16.74 0.06 0.61
CA ALA A 102 17.82 -0.93 0.49
C ALA A 102 17.40 -2.35 0.92
N ASN A 103 16.55 -2.46 1.95
CA ASN A 103 16.06 -3.72 2.51
C ASN A 103 14.70 -4.16 1.95
N SER A 104 14.27 -3.65 0.78
CA SER A 104 12.99 -4.05 0.18
C SER A 104 12.91 -5.56 -0.07
N GLY A 105 14.01 -6.21 -0.49
CA GLY A 105 14.03 -7.65 -0.73
C GLY A 105 13.65 -8.50 0.49
N GLU A 106 14.15 -8.14 1.67
CA GLU A 106 13.82 -8.82 2.94
C GLU A 106 12.32 -8.66 3.28
N VAL A 107 11.76 -7.47 3.04
CA VAL A 107 10.32 -7.22 3.23
C VAL A 107 9.50 -8.15 2.35
N PHE A 108 9.83 -8.25 1.05
CA PHE A 108 9.09 -9.12 0.12
C PHE A 108 9.22 -10.60 0.45
N GLU A 109 10.40 -11.07 0.86
CA GLU A 109 10.60 -12.47 1.27
C GLU A 109 9.70 -12.85 2.45
N ILE A 110 9.64 -12.00 3.49
CA ILE A 110 8.82 -12.26 4.67
C ILE A 110 7.33 -12.16 4.33
N LEU A 111 6.94 -11.20 3.47
CA LEU A 111 5.55 -11.08 3.02
C LEU A 111 5.10 -12.26 2.14
N ASP A 112 5.97 -12.81 1.29
CA ASP A 112 5.68 -13.98 0.47
C ASP A 112 5.55 -15.26 1.31
N GLN A 113 6.35 -15.41 2.38
CA GLN A 113 6.25 -16.55 3.31
C GLN A 113 4.87 -16.71 3.94
N LYS A 114 4.10 -15.62 4.07
CA LYS A 114 2.72 -15.65 4.59
C LYS A 114 1.74 -16.34 3.64
N LYS A 115 2.08 -16.48 2.35
CA LYS A 115 1.27 -17.12 1.31
C LYS A 115 -0.18 -16.62 1.25
N ASP A 116 -0.39 -15.35 1.60
CA ASP A 116 -1.69 -14.69 1.49
C ASP A 116 -1.96 -14.29 0.03
N THR A 117 -2.84 -15.05 -0.62
CA THR A 117 -3.23 -14.82 -2.01
C THR A 117 -4.25 -13.70 -2.18
N SER A 118 -4.86 -13.22 -1.10
CA SER A 118 -5.81 -12.11 -1.14
C SER A 118 -5.13 -10.73 -1.22
N MET A 119 -3.80 -10.71 -1.00
CA MET A 119 -2.97 -9.52 -0.99
C MET A 119 -2.15 -9.37 -2.28
N SER A 120 -2.05 -8.12 -2.73
CA SER A 120 -1.10 -7.68 -3.75
C SER A 120 -0.06 -6.77 -3.09
N TYR A 121 1.18 -7.25 -3.10
CA TYR A 121 2.36 -6.50 -2.67
C TYR A 121 3.11 -6.03 -3.89
N ILE A 122 3.21 -4.71 -4.05
CA ILE A 122 3.70 -4.08 -5.26
C ILE A 122 5.12 -3.57 -5.03
N GLY A 123 6.04 -3.94 -5.92
CA GLY A 123 7.42 -3.44 -5.92
C GLY A 123 7.67 -2.45 -7.06
N LEU A 124 8.20 -1.26 -6.77
CA LEU A 124 8.61 -0.33 -7.83
C LEU A 124 9.92 -0.78 -8.49
N ILE A 125 9.95 -0.70 -9.82
CA ILE A 125 11.12 -0.95 -10.67
C ILE A 125 11.38 0.24 -11.59
N MET A 126 12.65 0.47 -11.95
CA MET A 126 13.05 1.55 -12.88
C MET A 126 13.93 1.06 -14.04
N ASN A 127 14.35 -0.20 -14.04
CA ASN A 127 15.15 -0.82 -15.10
C ASN A 127 15.11 -2.34 -14.97
N GLN A 128 15.66 -3.04 -15.98
CA GLN A 128 15.67 -4.50 -16.06
C GLN A 128 16.31 -5.15 -14.82
N LYS A 129 17.43 -4.62 -14.34
CA LYS A 129 18.08 -5.12 -13.10
C LYS A 129 17.20 -4.98 -11.86
N GLY A 130 16.29 -4.00 -11.84
CA GLY A 130 15.28 -3.87 -10.81
C GLY A 130 14.21 -4.95 -10.92
N LEU A 131 13.74 -5.22 -12.13
CA LEU A 131 12.81 -6.32 -12.42
C LEU A 131 13.42 -7.67 -12.05
N ASP A 132 14.65 -7.96 -12.47
CA ASP A 132 15.35 -9.22 -12.17
C ASP A 132 15.41 -9.47 -10.66
N ARG A 133 15.79 -8.45 -9.88
CA ARG A 133 15.81 -8.52 -8.40
C ARG A 133 14.41 -8.71 -7.80
N ALA A 134 13.38 -8.12 -8.40
CA ALA A 134 12.01 -8.31 -7.94
C ALA A 134 11.55 -9.76 -8.17
N VAL A 135 11.87 -10.33 -9.33
CA VAL A 135 11.59 -11.73 -9.68
C VAL A 135 12.32 -12.69 -8.74
N GLU A 136 13.60 -12.45 -8.47
CA GLU A 136 14.39 -13.24 -7.49
C GLU A 136 13.73 -13.27 -6.10
N LYS A 137 13.04 -12.20 -5.71
CA LYS A 137 12.33 -12.07 -4.43
C LYS A 137 10.85 -12.45 -4.51
N GLN A 138 10.44 -13.16 -5.57
CA GLN A 138 9.07 -13.65 -5.77
C GLN A 138 8.00 -12.54 -5.77
N VAL A 139 8.37 -11.33 -6.21
CA VAL A 139 7.41 -10.23 -6.33
C VAL A 139 6.49 -10.49 -7.53
N ARG A 140 5.19 -10.58 -7.25
CA ARG A 140 4.16 -10.92 -8.25
C ARG A 140 3.56 -9.70 -8.96
N GLU A 141 3.72 -8.52 -8.38
CA GLU A 141 3.22 -7.29 -8.97
C GLU A 141 4.28 -6.19 -8.88
N VAL A 142 4.57 -5.56 -10.01
CA VAL A 142 5.54 -4.48 -10.12
C VAL A 142 4.92 -3.24 -10.74
N VAL A 143 5.44 -2.07 -10.36
CA VAL A 143 5.07 -0.79 -10.97
C VAL A 143 6.29 -0.12 -11.60
N TYR A 144 6.10 0.43 -12.79
CA TYR A 144 7.09 1.24 -13.49
C TYR A 144 6.57 2.68 -13.61
N VAL A 145 7.44 3.67 -13.41
CA VAL A 145 7.05 5.08 -13.45
C VAL A 145 7.65 5.74 -14.68
N LEU A 146 6.78 6.31 -15.52
CA LEU A 146 7.15 7.20 -16.62
C LEU A 146 6.82 8.65 -16.26
N ALA A 147 7.70 9.56 -16.66
CA ALA A 147 7.45 10.98 -16.58
C ALA A 147 6.75 11.47 -17.86
N ALA A 148 5.76 12.35 -17.72
CA ALA A 148 5.13 13.02 -18.85
C ALA A 148 5.87 14.29 -19.31
N SER A 149 6.83 14.78 -18.51
CA SER A 149 7.57 16.01 -18.77
C SER A 149 9.05 15.71 -19.01
N GLU A 150 9.60 16.24 -20.10
CA GLU A 150 11.02 16.13 -20.43
C GLU A 150 11.92 16.65 -19.31
N ALA A 151 11.61 17.82 -18.76
CA ALA A 151 12.39 18.41 -17.67
C ALA A 151 12.38 17.52 -16.41
N PHE A 152 11.26 16.84 -16.13
CA PHE A 152 11.16 15.92 -15.00
C PHE A 152 11.91 14.61 -15.28
N ALA A 153 11.79 14.06 -16.49
CA ALA A 153 12.49 12.86 -16.92
C ALA A 153 14.01 13.05 -16.83
N GLN A 154 14.52 14.17 -17.33
CA GLN A 154 15.95 14.46 -17.28
C GLN A 154 16.46 14.60 -15.85
N ARG A 155 15.74 15.30 -14.97
CA ARG A 155 16.18 15.49 -13.57
C ARG A 155 16.13 14.20 -12.73
N ASN A 156 15.12 13.35 -12.93
CA ASN A 156 14.88 12.19 -12.06
C ASN A 156 15.44 10.88 -12.63
N MET A 157 15.53 10.76 -13.95
CA MET A 157 15.92 9.51 -14.64
C MET A 157 17.11 9.70 -15.57
N ASN A 158 17.57 10.95 -15.80
CA ASN A 158 18.68 11.29 -16.67
C ASN A 158 18.52 10.74 -18.10
N CYS A 159 17.30 10.88 -18.65
CA CYS A 159 16.97 10.53 -20.02
C CYS A 159 15.75 11.34 -20.51
N SER A 160 15.45 11.27 -21.82
CA SER A 160 14.20 11.82 -22.36
C SER A 160 12.99 10.95 -22.00
N VAL A 161 11.78 11.47 -22.22
CA VAL A 161 10.54 10.69 -22.09
C VAL A 161 10.55 9.50 -23.07
N GLN A 162 11.00 9.72 -24.30
CA GLN A 162 11.08 8.67 -25.31
C GLN A 162 12.07 7.57 -24.92
N ASP A 163 13.26 7.93 -24.40
CA ASP A 163 14.23 6.94 -23.92
C ASP A 163 13.67 6.08 -22.78
N ALA A 164 12.92 6.70 -21.86
CA ALA A 164 12.30 5.97 -20.75
C ALA A 164 11.24 4.98 -21.26
N TYR A 165 10.42 5.40 -22.23
CA TYR A 165 9.44 4.54 -22.89
C TYR A 165 10.10 3.36 -23.61
N ASP A 166 11.17 3.61 -24.38
CA ASP A 166 11.88 2.57 -25.12
C ASP A 166 12.57 1.56 -24.18
N ARG A 167 13.03 2.01 -23.01
CA ARG A 167 13.54 1.12 -21.95
C ARG A 167 12.43 0.31 -21.28
N MET A 168 11.25 0.90 -21.08
CA MET A 168 10.10 0.26 -20.43
C MET A 168 9.57 -0.92 -21.25
N LYS A 169 9.45 -0.76 -22.56
CA LYS A 169 8.85 -1.76 -23.45
C LYS A 169 9.39 -3.19 -23.26
N PRO A 170 10.71 -3.46 -23.35
CA PRO A 170 11.24 -4.81 -23.16
C PRO A 170 11.08 -5.35 -21.72
N MET A 171 10.99 -4.48 -20.72
CA MET A 171 10.70 -4.89 -19.35
C MET A 171 9.27 -5.41 -19.19
N ILE A 172 8.29 -4.74 -19.82
CA ILE A 172 6.90 -5.20 -19.81
C ILE A 172 6.81 -6.57 -20.48
N GLU A 173 7.48 -6.74 -21.63
CA GLU A 173 7.54 -8.04 -22.31
C GLU A 173 8.13 -9.13 -21.41
N SER A 174 9.24 -8.83 -20.72
CA SER A 174 9.87 -9.77 -19.78
C SER A 174 9.01 -10.09 -18.55
N ALA A 175 8.18 -9.15 -18.09
CA ALA A 175 7.32 -9.34 -16.92
C ALA A 175 6.04 -10.15 -17.24
N LEU A 176 5.66 -10.22 -18.51
CA LEU A 176 4.47 -10.96 -18.97
C LEU A 176 4.78 -12.35 -19.55
N ALA A 177 6.05 -12.65 -19.79
CA ALA A 177 6.55 -13.93 -20.30
C ALA A 177 6.58 -15.01 -19.20
#